data_AF-A0A9P0A623-F1
#
_entry.id   AF-A0A9P0A623-F1
#
_cell.length_a   1.000
_cell.length_b   1.000
_cell.length_c   1.000
_cell.angle_alpha   90.00
_cell.angle_beta   90.00
_cell.angle_gamma   90.00
#
_symmetry.space_group_name_H-M   'P 1'
#
loop_
_entity.id
_entity.type
_entity.pdbx_description
1 polymer ?
#
loop_
_entity_poly.entity_id
_entity_poly.type
_entity_poly.pdbx_seq_one_letter_code
_entity_poly.pdbx_strand_id
1 'polypeptide(L)'
;MDPGGPGGRRRGPTKHSVEDQALDQIAKEAEARLAARRQARAEAREIRMRELERQQREAEENADKVYDLYATTDVINRSTRVGSCIASPRAASVLSTGGNNSYHSSRRSSEDSLEDSMGVRDLRQEFREVEDRFRKAMIQNAQLDNEKSAASYQVDLLKDKFEELEESHAQLQREHRDKCREHEQLKRLFSKVQGELEFFRLQLEERDSLIKEQGLTIVGGEYSSEDEKSDEGLREVNGLENGSTDSCNPVNNHDERKRTKKSTKRALVSIKAAELLNSAGEGSLDVRLRKLAAEKDELLDELRHVKLELEEERGRLRGFKSMNGTDGGLDFEDAQREANKLLGEYKFKWQKAEQDVSTLQANVARLESQVIRYKSAAETSEKVEDELKIEKRKLQRELREAQSRVEELETSNMHLHRRLDKLKSAKSTLLKEL
;
A
#
# COMPACT_ATOMS: atom_id res chain seq x y z
N MET A 1 -0.26 -23.51 64.63
CA MET A 1 0.98 -22.76 64.35
C MET A 1 0.96 -22.40 62.88
N ASP A 2 1.10 -21.10 62.60
CA ASP A 2 0.95 -20.41 61.31
C ASP A 2 1.91 -20.86 60.19
N PRO A 3 1.64 -20.49 58.91
CA PRO A 3 2.30 -20.97 57.70
C PRO A 3 3.51 -20.11 57.29
N GLY A 4 4.44 -20.69 56.52
CA GLY A 4 5.58 -19.98 55.94
C GLY A 4 5.75 -20.32 54.46
N GLY A 5 5.23 -19.47 53.57
CA GLY A 5 5.48 -19.57 52.13
C GLY A 5 6.78 -18.84 51.72
N PRO A 6 7.48 -19.26 50.66
CA PRO A 6 8.52 -18.45 50.05
C PRO A 6 7.89 -17.53 48.99
N GLY A 7 7.89 -16.23 49.29
CA GLY A 7 7.37 -15.17 48.44
C GLY A 7 8.14 -15.03 47.13
N GLY A 8 7.40 -15.10 46.03
CA GLY A 8 7.88 -14.70 44.71
C GLY A 8 8.13 -13.19 44.66
N ARG A 9 9.38 -12.79 44.43
CA ARG A 9 9.69 -11.42 43.99
C ARG A 9 9.29 -11.28 42.53
N ARG A 10 8.02 -10.98 42.27
CA ARG A 10 7.59 -10.37 41.00
C ARG A 10 8.28 -9.02 40.87
N ARG A 11 9.29 -8.92 40.01
CA ARG A 11 9.73 -7.61 39.48
C ARG A 11 8.57 -7.08 38.64
N GLY A 12 7.94 -5.99 39.08
CA GLY A 12 6.87 -5.32 38.35
C GLY A 12 7.38 -4.81 36.99
N PRO A 13 6.50 -4.69 35.97
CA PRO A 13 6.87 -4.38 34.58
C PRO A 13 7.21 -2.90 34.34
N THR A 14 7.45 -2.10 35.39
CA THR A 14 7.57 -0.65 35.28
C THR A 14 8.94 -0.14 34.83
N LYS A 15 9.99 -0.98 34.88
CA LYS A 15 11.34 -0.58 34.44
C LYS A 15 11.54 -0.63 32.93
N HIS A 16 10.91 -1.59 32.25
CA HIS A 16 11.00 -1.72 30.80
C HIS A 16 10.34 -0.54 30.08
N SER A 17 9.24 0.02 30.61
CA SER A 17 8.58 1.16 29.94
C SER A 17 9.43 2.43 29.90
N VAL A 18 10.29 2.68 30.90
CA VAL A 18 11.13 3.88 30.93
C VAL A 18 12.40 3.66 30.10
N GLU A 19 12.94 2.44 30.14
CA GLU A 19 14.07 2.03 29.31
C GLU A 19 13.69 1.99 27.82
N ASP A 20 12.52 1.45 27.47
CA ASP A 20 12.00 1.43 26.10
C ASP A 20 11.69 2.85 25.60
N GLN A 21 11.12 3.71 26.44
CA GLN A 21 10.93 5.13 26.11
C GLN A 21 12.26 5.87 25.90
N ALA A 22 13.30 5.52 26.66
CA ALA A 22 14.64 6.08 26.47
C ALA A 22 15.28 5.57 25.17
N LEU A 23 15.10 4.30 24.82
CA LEU A 23 15.58 3.72 23.56
C LEU A 23 14.87 4.35 22.34
N ASP A 24 13.56 4.57 22.43
CA ASP A 24 12.78 5.25 21.40
C ASP A 24 13.22 6.71 21.22
N GLN A 25 13.54 7.41 22.32
CA GLN A 25 14.06 8.78 22.26
C GLN A 25 15.45 8.81 21.61
N ILE A 26 16.34 7.87 21.96
CA ILE A 26 17.66 7.75 21.35
C ILE A 26 17.55 7.42 19.85
N ALA A 27 16.62 6.54 19.46
CA ALA A 27 16.39 6.21 18.06
C ALA A 27 15.88 7.42 17.27
N LYS A 28 14.89 8.15 17.81
CA LYS A 28 14.36 9.38 17.18
C LYS A 28 15.42 10.48 17.10
N GLU A 29 16.25 10.64 18.13
CA GLU A 29 17.33 11.62 18.12
C GLU A 29 18.42 11.23 17.12
N ALA A 30 18.76 9.95 17.00
CA ALA A 30 19.69 9.46 16.00
C ALA A 30 19.16 9.65 14.57
N GLU A 31 17.87 9.39 14.34
CA GLU A 31 17.19 9.61 13.06
C GLU A 31 17.14 11.10 12.70
N ALA A 32 16.77 11.97 13.65
CA ALA A 32 16.76 13.41 13.46
C ALA A 32 18.16 13.96 13.15
N ARG A 33 19.19 13.42 13.81
CA ARG A 33 20.59 13.81 13.57
C ARG A 33 21.10 13.31 12.21
N LEU A 34 20.65 12.13 11.77
CA LEU A 34 20.93 11.63 10.43
C LEU A 34 20.23 12.48 9.36
N ALA A 35 18.97 12.85 9.57
CA ALA A 35 18.20 13.71 8.69
C ALA A 35 18.82 15.11 8.57
N ALA A 36 19.23 15.71 9.68
CA ALA A 36 19.94 17.00 9.68
C ALA A 36 21.27 16.91 8.92
N ARG A 37 22.00 15.80 9.02
CA ARG A 37 23.25 15.57 8.26
C ARG A 37 22.97 15.42 6.76
N ARG A 38 21.88 14.74 6.38
CA ARG A 38 21.42 14.64 4.98
C ARG A 38 21.02 16.00 4.43
N GLN A 39 20.30 16.80 5.22
CA GLN A 39 19.91 18.16 4.83
C GLN A 39 21.13 19.08 4.66
N ALA A 40 22.08 19.06 5.60
CA ALA A 40 23.31 19.84 5.49
C ALA A 40 24.17 19.44 4.26
N ARG A 41 24.21 18.14 3.93
CA ARG A 41 24.85 17.67 2.69
C ARG A 41 24.10 18.16 1.45
N ALA A 42 22.78 18.11 1.44
CA ALA A 42 21.97 18.62 0.34
C ALA A 42 22.15 20.14 0.14
N GLU A 43 22.17 20.91 1.23
CA GLU A 43 22.44 22.36 1.20
C GLU A 43 23.87 22.66 0.73
N ALA A 44 24.87 21.87 1.15
CA ALA A 44 26.24 22.00 0.67
C ALA A 44 26.35 21.72 -0.85
N ARG A 45 25.60 20.72 -1.36
CA ARG A 45 25.50 20.46 -2.81
C ARG A 45 24.84 21.62 -3.53
N GLU A 46 23.79 22.19 -2.97
CA GLU A 46 23.08 23.32 -3.56
C GLU A 46 23.95 24.58 -3.63
N ILE A 47 24.70 24.90 -2.55
CA ILE A 47 25.64 26.01 -2.52
C ILE A 47 26.74 25.82 -3.57
N ARG A 48 27.31 24.61 -3.64
CA ARG A 48 28.33 24.29 -4.64
C ARG A 48 27.77 24.42 -6.05
N MET A 49 26.57 23.92 -6.33
CA MET A 49 25.93 24.06 -7.65
C MET A 49 25.70 25.53 -8.05
N ARG A 50 25.23 26.37 -7.12
CA ARG A 50 25.05 27.81 -7.38
C ARG A 50 26.37 28.53 -7.64
N GLU A 51 27.44 28.16 -6.94
CA GLU A 51 28.76 28.76 -7.14
C GLU A 51 29.34 28.38 -8.52
N LEU A 52 29.06 27.17 -9.00
CA LEU A 52 29.45 26.74 -10.34
C LEU A 52 28.68 27.41 -11.45
N GLU A 53 27.38 27.58 -11.28
CA GLU A 53 26.56 28.35 -12.21
C GLU A 53 27.04 29.80 -12.28
N ARG A 54 27.44 30.36 -11.13
CA ARG A 54 28.03 31.70 -11.07
C ARG A 54 29.39 31.77 -11.78
N GLN A 55 30.28 30.80 -11.57
CA GLN A 55 31.58 30.75 -12.27
C GLN A 55 31.42 30.57 -13.78
N GLN A 56 30.44 29.77 -14.22
CA GLN A 56 30.12 29.64 -15.64
C GLN A 56 29.61 30.96 -16.23
N ARG A 57 28.69 31.65 -15.54
CA ARG A 57 28.19 32.96 -15.97
C ARG A 57 29.30 34.02 -16.02
N GLU A 58 30.18 34.07 -15.03
CA GLU A 58 31.33 34.99 -15.02
C GLU A 58 32.34 34.68 -16.14
N ALA A 59 32.51 33.40 -16.50
CA ALA A 59 33.36 32.98 -17.62
C ALA A 59 32.76 33.34 -18.98
N GLU A 60 31.45 33.20 -19.16
CA GLU A 60 30.71 33.64 -20.34
C GLU A 60 30.80 35.16 -20.50
N GLU A 61 30.54 35.93 -19.43
CA GLU A 61 30.67 37.40 -19.45
C GLU A 61 32.10 37.85 -19.77
N ASN A 62 33.12 37.11 -19.31
CA ASN A 62 34.51 37.41 -19.64
C ASN A 62 34.88 37.02 -21.08
N ALA A 63 34.32 35.93 -21.60
CA ALA A 63 34.48 35.55 -23.00
C ALA A 63 33.85 36.62 -23.92
N ASP A 64 32.68 37.14 -23.58
CA ASP A 64 32.01 38.23 -24.30
C ASP A 64 32.84 39.52 -24.27
N LYS A 65 33.39 39.91 -23.11
CA LYS A 65 34.29 41.07 -22.98
C LYS A 65 35.56 40.93 -23.83
N VAL A 66 36.15 39.73 -23.88
CA VAL A 66 37.33 39.46 -24.72
C VAL A 66 36.96 39.50 -26.20
N TYR A 67 35.77 38.99 -26.57
CA TYR A 67 35.25 39.06 -27.93
C TYR A 67 35.00 40.50 -28.40
N ASP A 68 34.39 41.34 -27.56
CA ASP A 68 34.19 42.78 -27.83
C ASP A 68 35.51 43.55 -27.95
N LEU A 69 36.50 43.24 -27.11
CA LEU A 69 37.84 43.85 -27.18
C LEU A 69 38.56 43.46 -28.49
N TYR A 70 38.41 42.23 -28.95
CA TYR A 70 38.95 41.79 -30.23
C TYR A 70 38.19 42.37 -31.43
N ALA A 71 36.86 42.45 -31.36
CA ALA A 71 36.03 43.05 -32.40
C ALA A 71 36.34 44.56 -32.58
N THR A 72 36.57 45.29 -31.49
CA THR A 72 36.98 46.71 -31.55
C THR A 72 38.40 46.88 -32.08
N THR A 73 39.31 45.95 -31.81
CA THR A 73 40.68 45.96 -32.35
C THR A 73 40.69 45.70 -33.87
N ASP A 74 39.80 44.84 -34.37
CA ASP A 74 39.61 44.60 -35.81
C ASP A 74 38.98 45.80 -36.54
N VAL A 75 38.16 46.61 -35.88
CA VAL A 75 37.60 47.87 -36.43
C VAL A 75 38.68 48.94 -36.56
N ILE A 76 39.60 49.05 -35.59
CA ILE A 76 40.72 50.00 -35.64
C ILE A 76 41.71 49.62 -36.76
N ASN A 77 41.97 48.34 -36.98
CA ASN A 77 42.85 47.88 -38.07
C ASN A 77 42.20 47.93 -39.47
N ARG A 78 40.87 48.01 -39.58
CA ARG A 78 40.16 48.21 -40.85
C ARG A 78 40.01 49.68 -41.25
N SER A 79 40.26 50.62 -40.34
CA SER A 79 40.04 52.06 -40.56
C SER A 79 41.04 52.73 -41.52
N THR A 80 42.12 52.04 -41.94
CA THR A 80 43.11 52.62 -42.87
C THR A 80 42.83 52.36 -44.35
N ARG A 81 41.79 51.62 -44.74
CA ARG A 81 41.40 51.46 -46.15
C ARG A 81 39.89 51.30 -46.29
N VAL A 82 39.24 52.36 -46.76
CA VAL A 82 38.25 52.39 -47.87
C VAL A 82 37.36 53.62 -47.68
N GLY A 83 37.45 54.54 -48.65
CA GLY A 83 36.40 55.53 -48.88
C GLY A 83 35.17 54.86 -49.52
N SER A 84 34.01 55.28 -49.04
CA SER A 84 32.71 55.33 -49.72
C SER A 84 32.28 54.15 -50.61
N CYS A 85 31.23 53.43 -50.22
CA CYS A 85 29.93 53.51 -50.93
C CYS A 85 28.81 52.74 -50.21
N ILE A 86 27.61 53.14 -50.61
CA ILE A 86 26.27 52.88 -50.08
C ILE A 86 25.70 51.54 -50.58
N ALA A 87 24.72 51.02 -49.85
CA ALA A 87 23.57 50.19 -50.27
C ALA A 87 23.49 48.74 -49.76
N SER A 88 22.35 48.49 -49.10
CA SER A 88 21.71 47.20 -48.78
C SER A 88 20.85 46.73 -49.99
N PRO A 89 20.01 45.69 -49.93
CA PRO A 89 20.22 44.24 -49.68
C PRO A 89 19.68 43.36 -50.84
N ARG A 90 19.96 42.04 -50.85
CA ARG A 90 18.99 40.91 -51.02
C ARG A 90 19.58 39.60 -51.58
N ALA A 91 19.22 38.52 -50.87
CA ALA A 91 18.64 37.25 -51.33
C ALA A 91 19.47 36.14 -52.01
N ALA A 92 19.19 34.93 -51.49
CA ALA A 92 19.10 33.63 -52.18
C ALA A 92 20.43 32.98 -52.65
N SER A 93 20.63 31.66 -52.72
CA SER A 93 19.92 30.46 -52.29
C SER A 93 20.73 29.25 -52.81
N VAL A 94 20.76 28.14 -52.08
CA VAL A 94 20.87 26.71 -52.50
C VAL A 94 21.98 26.18 -53.44
N LEU A 95 22.39 24.95 -53.09
CA LEU A 95 22.76 23.78 -53.91
C LEU A 95 24.16 23.67 -54.57
N SER A 96 24.89 22.66 -54.06
CA SER A 96 25.50 21.54 -54.77
C SER A 96 26.40 21.78 -55.99
N THR A 97 27.65 21.31 -55.89
CA THR A 97 28.30 20.29 -56.77
C THR A 97 29.77 20.21 -56.31
N GLY A 98 30.38 19.06 -56.11
CA GLY A 98 30.56 18.00 -57.10
C GLY A 98 32.04 18.03 -57.51
N GLY A 99 32.72 16.88 -57.43
CA GLY A 99 34.18 16.75 -57.46
C GLY A 99 34.88 17.24 -58.73
N ASN A 100 36.21 17.25 -58.67
CA ASN A 100 37.15 16.96 -59.77
C ASN A 100 38.58 16.93 -59.19
N ASN A 101 39.19 15.75 -59.14
CA ASN A 101 40.06 15.13 -60.16
C ASN A 101 41.54 15.48 -59.98
N SER A 102 42.27 14.49 -59.45
CA SER A 102 43.72 14.37 -59.60
C SER A 102 44.07 13.83 -60.99
N TYR A 103 45.37 13.95 -61.30
CA TYR A 103 46.11 13.47 -62.48
C TYR A 103 46.29 14.49 -63.60
N HIS A 104 47.56 14.84 -63.81
CA HIS A 104 48.36 15.19 -64.99
C HIS A 104 49.47 16.15 -64.48
N SER A 105 50.74 16.15 -64.86
CA SER A 105 51.68 15.22 -65.48
C SER A 105 53.06 15.93 -65.44
N SER A 106 54.14 15.15 -65.44
CA SER A 106 55.45 15.46 -66.04
C SER A 106 56.50 16.36 -65.35
N ARG A 107 57.44 15.69 -64.68
CA ARG A 107 58.92 15.67 -64.83
C ARG A 107 59.71 16.80 -65.55
N ARG A 108 60.83 17.14 -64.86
CA ARG A 108 62.21 17.48 -65.32
C ARG A 108 62.55 18.93 -65.75
N SER A 109 63.40 19.59 -64.96
CA SER A 109 64.61 20.27 -65.46
C SER A 109 65.63 20.45 -64.31
N SER A 110 66.91 20.48 -64.67
CA SER A 110 68.13 20.30 -63.87
C SER A 110 68.74 21.58 -63.27
N GLU A 111 69.44 21.39 -62.15
CA GLU A 111 70.65 22.07 -61.63
C GLU A 111 70.73 23.61 -61.49
N ASP A 112 71.17 23.99 -60.28
CA ASP A 112 72.11 25.09 -59.95
C ASP A 112 71.58 26.54 -59.87
N SER A 113 71.25 26.97 -58.64
CA SER A 113 71.58 28.32 -58.15
C SER A 113 71.26 28.47 -56.66
N LEU A 114 72.31 28.62 -55.86
CA LEU A 114 72.25 29.17 -54.51
C LEU A 114 71.81 30.63 -54.58
N GLU A 115 70.55 30.96 -54.22
CA GLU A 115 70.25 32.27 -53.63
C GLU A 115 69.18 32.16 -52.53
N ASP A 116 69.60 32.68 -51.39
CA ASP A 116 68.95 32.85 -50.12
C ASP A 116 67.72 33.78 -50.24
N SER A 117 66.57 33.22 -50.62
CA SER A 117 65.28 33.90 -50.50
C SER A 117 64.11 32.91 -50.55
N MET A 118 64.02 32.07 -49.52
CA MET A 118 62.70 31.75 -48.97
C MET A 118 62.11 33.09 -48.52
N GLY A 119 61.36 33.72 -49.42
CA GLY A 119 61.04 35.13 -49.34
C GLY A 119 60.47 35.47 -47.97
N VAL A 120 60.82 36.65 -47.44
CA VAL A 120 60.27 37.20 -46.19
C VAL A 120 58.74 37.05 -46.08
N ARG A 121 58.04 36.95 -47.21
CA ARG A 121 56.61 36.67 -47.31
C ARG A 121 56.20 35.25 -46.86
N ASP A 122 56.99 34.24 -47.17
CA ASP A 122 56.75 32.83 -46.80
C ASP A 122 57.09 32.60 -45.33
N LEU A 123 58.20 33.16 -44.83
CA LEU A 123 58.49 33.21 -43.39
C LEU A 123 57.39 33.92 -42.59
N ARG A 124 56.83 35.03 -43.12
CA ARG A 124 55.67 35.69 -42.52
C ARG A 124 54.40 34.86 -42.58
N GLN A 125 54.26 34.00 -43.59
CA GLN A 125 53.11 33.10 -43.72
C GLN A 125 53.23 31.92 -42.75
N GLU A 126 54.41 31.31 -42.65
CA GLU A 126 54.72 30.28 -41.65
C GLU A 126 54.56 30.81 -40.23
N PHE A 127 55.02 32.04 -39.97
CA PHE A 127 54.82 32.70 -38.68
C PHE A 127 53.33 32.87 -38.36
N ARG A 128 52.52 33.36 -39.30
CA ARG A 128 51.05 33.44 -39.14
C ARG A 128 50.42 32.07 -38.90
N GLU A 129 50.87 31.04 -39.61
CA GLU A 129 50.35 29.68 -39.44
C GLU A 129 50.70 29.08 -38.07
N VAL A 130 51.90 29.37 -37.55
CA VAL A 130 52.29 28.97 -36.20
C VAL A 130 51.49 29.74 -35.15
N GLU A 131 51.28 31.04 -35.33
CA GLU A 131 50.42 31.87 -34.47
C GLU A 131 48.97 31.34 -34.44
N ASP A 132 48.40 31.00 -35.60
CA ASP A 132 47.05 30.44 -35.69
C ASP A 132 46.95 29.04 -35.06
N ARG A 133 47.98 28.20 -35.21
CA ARG A 133 48.06 26.90 -34.53
C ARG A 133 48.15 27.07 -33.02
N PHE A 134 48.95 28.02 -32.54
CA PHE A 134 49.06 28.33 -31.12
C PHE A 134 47.72 28.84 -30.56
N ARG A 135 47.04 29.76 -31.28
CA ARG A 135 45.71 30.23 -30.90
C ARG A 135 44.69 29.09 -30.81
N LYS A 136 44.65 28.21 -31.82
CA LYS A 136 43.76 27.02 -31.81
C LYS A 136 44.07 26.10 -30.63
N ALA A 137 45.35 25.84 -30.35
CA ALA A 137 45.77 25.03 -29.20
C ALA A 137 45.36 25.66 -27.86
N MET A 138 45.47 26.98 -27.72
CA MET A 138 45.03 27.70 -26.52
C MET A 138 43.52 27.62 -26.31
N ILE A 139 42.72 27.79 -27.36
CA ILE A 139 41.25 27.65 -27.29
C ILE A 139 40.88 26.21 -26.93
N GLN A 140 41.51 25.22 -27.56
CA GLN A 140 41.28 23.81 -27.26
C GLN A 140 41.69 23.46 -25.83
N ASN A 141 42.79 24.01 -25.32
CA ASN A 141 43.24 23.79 -23.95
C ASN A 141 42.24 24.38 -22.93
N ALA A 142 41.73 25.58 -23.19
CA ALA A 142 40.68 26.18 -22.37
C ALA A 142 39.38 25.35 -22.38
N GLN A 143 39.00 24.82 -23.56
CA GLN A 143 37.84 23.93 -23.68
C GLN A 143 38.04 22.63 -22.89
N LEU A 144 39.22 22.02 -22.96
CA LEU A 144 39.55 20.81 -22.20
C LEU A 144 39.54 21.05 -20.68
N ASP A 145 39.97 22.22 -20.20
CA ASP A 145 39.89 22.56 -18.78
C ASP A 145 38.44 22.74 -18.29
N ASN A 146 37.56 23.29 -19.14
CA ASN A 146 36.13 23.36 -18.86
C ASN A 146 35.49 21.96 -18.82
N GLU A 147 35.78 21.10 -19.80
CA GLU A 147 35.30 19.71 -19.85
C GLU A 147 35.80 18.90 -18.65
N LYS A 148 37.07 19.07 -18.27
CA LYS A 148 37.67 18.45 -17.08
C LYS A 148 36.97 18.91 -15.80
N SER A 149 36.67 20.20 -15.67
CA SER A 149 35.96 20.75 -14.52
C SER A 149 34.54 20.19 -14.45
N ALA A 150 33.81 20.18 -15.56
CA ALA A 150 32.48 19.58 -15.66
C ALA A 150 32.46 18.08 -15.28
N ALA A 151 33.41 17.31 -15.81
CA ALA A 151 33.56 15.89 -15.46
C ALA A 151 33.90 15.70 -13.97
N SER A 152 34.72 16.56 -13.39
CA SER A 152 35.03 16.53 -11.95
C SER A 152 33.78 16.72 -11.09
N TYR A 153 32.88 17.62 -11.47
CA TYR A 153 31.61 17.82 -10.75
C TYR A 153 30.66 16.64 -10.90
N GLN A 154 30.60 16.06 -12.09
CA GLN A 154 29.79 14.86 -12.32
C GLN A 154 30.27 13.71 -11.44
N VAL A 155 31.59 13.51 -11.32
CA VAL A 155 32.18 12.49 -10.44
C VAL A 155 31.80 12.75 -8.97
N ASP A 156 31.92 13.99 -8.51
CA ASP A 156 31.58 14.32 -7.12
C ASP A 156 30.09 14.09 -6.84
N LEU A 157 29.19 14.49 -7.74
CA LEU A 157 27.76 14.23 -7.63
C LEU A 157 27.42 12.73 -7.60
N LEU A 158 28.15 11.93 -8.39
CA LEU A 158 27.95 10.48 -8.41
C LEU A 158 28.45 9.81 -7.12
N LYS A 159 29.59 10.23 -6.56
CA LYS A 159 30.05 9.74 -5.24
C LYS A 159 29.02 10.05 -4.16
N ASP A 160 28.50 11.27 -4.21
CA ASP A 160 27.47 11.76 -3.33
C ASP A 160 26.18 10.91 -3.37
N LYS A 161 25.73 10.54 -4.57
CA LYS A 161 24.59 9.61 -4.77
C LYS A 161 24.92 8.18 -4.33
N PHE A 162 26.16 7.74 -4.54
CA PHE A 162 26.61 6.42 -4.12
C PHE A 162 26.59 6.29 -2.59
N GLU A 163 27.11 7.28 -1.86
CA GLU A 163 27.04 7.30 -0.39
C GLU A 163 25.60 7.26 0.14
N GLU A 164 24.67 7.97 -0.50
CA GLU A 164 23.24 7.91 -0.13
C GLU A 164 22.63 6.52 -0.35
N LEU A 165 22.97 5.88 -1.48
CA LEU A 165 22.53 4.52 -1.77
C LEU A 165 23.09 3.51 -0.76
N GLU A 166 24.38 3.62 -0.39
CA GLU A 166 24.98 2.78 0.64
C GLU A 166 24.30 2.94 2.00
N GLU A 167 24.02 4.17 2.42
CA GLU A 167 23.30 4.46 3.66
C GLU A 167 21.88 3.86 3.64
N SER A 168 21.15 4.03 2.52
CA SER A 168 19.80 3.47 2.35
C SER A 168 19.80 1.94 2.36
N HIS A 169 20.81 1.32 1.75
CA HIS A 169 20.97 -0.14 1.73
C HIS A 169 21.26 -0.68 3.13
N ALA A 170 22.16 -0.02 3.88
CA ALA A 170 22.47 -0.37 5.25
C ALA A 170 21.24 -0.25 6.17
N GLN A 171 20.40 0.77 5.95
CA GLN A 171 19.14 0.95 6.68
C GLN A 171 18.15 -0.18 6.36
N LEU A 172 17.90 -0.46 5.08
CA LEU A 172 17.03 -1.56 4.65
C LEU A 172 17.47 -2.93 5.19
N GLN A 173 18.79 -3.19 5.23
CA GLN A 173 19.30 -4.42 5.84
C GLN A 173 18.99 -4.53 7.34
N ARG A 174 19.02 -3.42 8.09
CA ARG A 174 18.66 -3.42 9.51
C ARG A 174 17.16 -3.68 9.70
N GLU A 175 16.33 -2.96 8.96
CA GLU A 175 14.87 -3.13 8.96
C GLU A 175 14.46 -4.58 8.62
N HIS A 176 15.09 -5.18 7.61
CA HIS A 176 14.86 -6.59 7.26
C HIS A 176 15.18 -7.51 8.44
N ARG A 177 16.32 -7.31 9.13
CA ARG A 177 16.69 -8.13 10.30
C ARG A 177 15.68 -7.99 11.43
N ASP A 178 15.18 -6.79 11.67
CA ASP A 178 14.18 -6.54 12.72
C ASP A 178 12.82 -7.16 12.36
N LYS A 179 12.38 -7.05 11.10
CA LYS A 179 11.19 -7.74 10.60
C LYS A 179 11.29 -9.26 10.70
N CYS A 180 12.47 -9.84 10.45
CA CYS A 180 12.68 -11.27 10.69
C CYS A 180 12.51 -11.63 12.17
N ARG A 181 13.03 -10.81 13.09
CA ARG A 181 12.87 -11.04 14.55
C ARG A 181 11.40 -10.96 14.97
N GLU A 182 10.66 -9.96 14.49
CA GLU A 182 9.22 -9.82 14.74
C GLU A 182 8.44 -11.02 14.20
N HIS A 183 8.74 -11.47 12.98
CA HIS A 183 8.12 -12.64 12.38
C HIS A 183 8.35 -13.90 13.22
N GLU A 184 9.57 -14.13 13.70
CA GLU A 184 9.87 -15.25 14.59
C GLU A 184 9.12 -15.17 15.92
N GLN A 185 8.99 -13.98 16.51
CA GLN A 185 8.21 -13.78 17.73
C GLN A 185 6.73 -14.09 17.51
N LEU A 186 6.15 -13.57 16.42
CA LEU A 186 4.75 -13.80 16.08
C LEU A 186 4.47 -15.29 15.81
N LYS A 187 5.40 -15.98 15.14
CA LYS A 187 5.33 -17.44 14.93
C LYS A 187 5.28 -18.22 16.24
N ARG A 188 6.08 -17.81 17.25
CA ARG A 188 6.04 -18.43 18.59
C ARG A 188 4.71 -18.17 19.29
N LEU A 189 4.15 -16.96 19.19
CA LEU A 189 2.85 -16.64 19.78
C LEU A 189 1.71 -17.39 19.11
N PHE A 190 1.71 -17.45 17.78
CA PHE A 190 0.74 -18.22 16.99
C PHE A 190 0.73 -19.70 17.41
N SER A 191 1.91 -20.32 17.51
CA SER A 191 2.02 -21.71 17.94
C SER A 191 1.49 -21.95 19.36
N LYS A 192 1.67 -20.99 20.27
CA LYS A 192 1.10 -21.08 21.63
C LYS A 192 -0.43 -21.02 21.60
N VAL A 193 -1.01 -20.04 20.89
CA VAL A 193 -2.46 -19.88 20.77
C VAL A 193 -3.09 -21.09 20.07
N GLN A 194 -2.43 -21.63 19.05
CA GLN A 194 -2.88 -22.85 18.39
C GLN A 194 -2.90 -24.04 19.37
N GLY A 195 -1.86 -24.21 20.19
CA GLY A 195 -1.84 -25.23 21.23
C GLY A 195 -2.94 -25.04 22.29
N GLU A 196 -3.20 -23.80 22.72
CA GLU A 196 -4.29 -23.48 23.63
C GLU A 196 -5.67 -23.78 23.02
N LEU A 197 -5.86 -23.46 21.73
CA LEU A 197 -7.08 -23.77 21.00
C LEU A 197 -7.31 -25.29 20.90
N GLU A 198 -6.28 -26.05 20.54
CA GLU A 198 -6.35 -27.52 20.48
C GLU A 198 -6.67 -28.10 21.86
N PHE A 199 -6.03 -27.58 22.92
CA PHE A 199 -6.33 -27.99 24.29
C PHE A 199 -7.78 -27.73 24.68
N PHE A 200 -8.32 -26.53 24.44
CA PHE A 200 -9.72 -26.23 24.75
C PHE A 200 -10.70 -27.01 23.88
N ARG A 201 -10.34 -27.28 22.63
CA ARG A 201 -11.14 -28.13 21.74
C ARG A 201 -11.26 -29.55 22.29
N LEU A 202 -10.14 -30.15 22.72
CA LEU A 202 -10.14 -31.47 23.36
C LEU A 202 -10.97 -31.50 24.65
N GLN A 203 -10.86 -30.45 25.48
CA GLN A 203 -11.69 -30.35 26.69
C GLN A 203 -13.20 -30.27 26.39
N LEU A 204 -13.57 -29.55 25.32
CA LEU A 204 -14.97 -29.49 24.87
C LEU A 204 -15.45 -30.84 24.32
N GLU A 205 -14.62 -31.52 23.54
CA GLU A 205 -14.91 -32.86 23.02
C GLU A 205 -15.08 -33.89 24.15
N GLU A 206 -14.24 -33.86 25.17
CA GLU A 206 -14.36 -34.70 26.37
C GLU A 206 -15.67 -34.40 27.12
N ARG A 207 -15.96 -33.12 27.36
CA ARG A 207 -17.21 -32.69 28.01
C ARG A 207 -18.44 -33.15 27.23
N ASP A 208 -18.45 -32.97 25.91
CA ASP A 208 -19.56 -33.36 25.05
C ASP A 208 -19.70 -34.89 24.96
N SER A 209 -18.60 -35.64 25.07
CA SER A 209 -18.62 -37.09 25.17
C SER A 209 -19.24 -37.55 26.49
N LEU A 210 -18.84 -36.96 27.61
CA LEU A 210 -19.45 -37.24 28.93
C LEU A 210 -20.96 -36.94 28.93
N ILE A 211 -21.38 -35.83 28.30
CA ILE A 211 -22.81 -35.49 28.15
C ILE A 211 -23.56 -36.61 27.42
N LYS A 212 -23.01 -37.12 26.32
CA LYS A 212 -23.60 -38.22 25.55
C LYS A 212 -23.63 -39.52 26.34
N GLU A 213 -22.56 -39.86 27.05
CA GLU A 213 -22.47 -41.07 27.89
C GLU A 213 -23.53 -41.07 29.01
N GLN A 214 -23.85 -39.90 29.57
CA GLN A 214 -24.93 -39.75 30.56
C GLN A 214 -26.34 -39.73 29.93
N GLY A 215 -26.46 -39.96 28.62
CA GLY A 215 -27.74 -40.01 27.91
C GLY A 215 -28.44 -38.65 27.81
N LEU A 216 -27.67 -37.57 27.88
CA LEU A 216 -28.15 -36.19 27.73
C LEU A 216 -27.78 -35.66 26.34
N THR A 217 -28.64 -34.79 25.81
CA THR A 217 -28.42 -34.07 24.56
C THR A 217 -28.81 -32.60 24.73
N ILE A 218 -28.15 -31.73 23.97
CA ILE A 218 -28.40 -30.29 24.00
C ILE A 218 -29.54 -29.99 23.02
N VAL A 219 -30.63 -29.39 23.52
CA VAL A 219 -31.79 -28.98 22.73
C VAL A 219 -31.98 -27.46 22.87
N GLY A 220 -32.42 -26.81 21.79
CA GLY A 220 -32.52 -25.36 21.71
C GLY A 220 -31.25 -24.73 21.13
N GLY A 221 -31.35 -23.49 20.66
CA GLY A 221 -30.34 -22.91 19.76
C GLY A 221 -30.89 -22.59 18.37
N GLU A 222 -31.99 -23.24 18.00
CA GLU A 222 -32.75 -23.03 16.77
C GLU A 222 -33.55 -21.72 16.89
N TYR A 223 -33.19 -20.71 16.09
CA TYR A 223 -34.10 -19.62 15.76
C TYR A 223 -34.87 -20.00 14.50
N SER A 224 -36.13 -19.59 14.44
CA SER A 224 -36.93 -19.49 13.23
C SER A 224 -36.09 -18.93 12.08
N SER A 225 -36.27 -19.49 10.89
CA SER A 225 -35.64 -19.15 9.61
C SER A 225 -35.82 -17.70 9.12
N GLU A 226 -36.20 -16.75 9.98
CA GLU A 226 -36.42 -15.34 9.64
C GLU A 226 -35.18 -14.45 9.85
N ASP A 227 -34.12 -14.94 10.50
CA ASP A 227 -32.89 -14.17 10.79
C ASP A 227 -31.68 -14.49 9.87
N GLU A 228 -31.88 -15.19 8.75
CA GLU A 228 -30.81 -15.53 7.79
C GLU A 228 -30.23 -14.36 6.98
N LYS A 229 -30.57 -13.09 7.28
CA LYS A 229 -30.02 -11.94 6.53
C LYS A 229 -28.74 -11.32 7.08
N SER A 230 -28.05 -11.95 8.04
CA SER A 230 -26.88 -11.30 8.65
C SER A 230 -25.57 -12.09 8.74
N ASP A 231 -25.44 -13.28 8.15
CA ASP A 231 -24.17 -14.04 8.26
C ASP A 231 -23.78 -14.86 7.02
N GLU A 232 -23.98 -14.32 5.81
CA GLU A 232 -23.23 -14.75 4.63
C GLU A 232 -21.92 -13.95 4.53
N GLY A 233 -20.92 -14.32 5.35
CA GLY A 233 -19.67 -13.56 5.45
C GLY A 233 -18.39 -14.37 5.66
N LEU A 234 -18.45 -15.71 5.68
CA LEU A 234 -17.26 -16.55 5.80
C LEU A 234 -17.29 -17.65 4.74
N ARG A 235 -17.15 -17.24 3.47
CA ARG A 235 -16.67 -18.16 2.43
C ARG A 235 -15.18 -18.41 2.66
N GLU A 236 -14.83 -19.68 2.69
CA GLU A 236 -13.47 -20.17 2.54
C GLU A 236 -12.77 -19.44 1.39
N VAL A 237 -11.65 -18.78 1.71
CA VAL A 237 -10.61 -18.49 0.73
C VAL A 237 -9.36 -19.19 1.21
N ASN A 238 -9.21 -20.44 0.78
CA ASN A 238 -7.90 -21.03 0.64
C ASN A 238 -7.20 -20.32 -0.53
N GLY A 239 -6.30 -19.39 -0.20
CA GLY A 239 -5.47 -18.69 -1.15
C GLY A 239 -4.23 -18.16 -0.44
N LEU A 240 -3.11 -18.85 -0.63
CA LEU A 240 -1.79 -18.31 -0.28
C LEU A 240 -1.58 -16.99 -1.02
N GLU A 241 -1.21 -15.92 -0.33
CA GLU A 241 -0.18 -14.99 -0.82
C GLU A 241 0.33 -14.08 0.30
N ASN A 242 1.67 -14.01 0.38
CA ASN A 242 2.44 -13.16 1.27
C ASN A 242 2.38 -11.69 0.80
N GLY A 243 2.27 -10.74 1.73
CA GLY A 243 2.41 -9.32 1.40
C GLY A 243 2.27 -8.40 2.61
N SER A 244 3.37 -8.17 3.31
CA SER A 244 3.52 -7.21 4.40
C SER A 244 3.63 -5.78 3.89
N THR A 245 2.93 -4.83 4.51
CA THR A 245 3.42 -3.46 4.79
C THR A 245 2.73 -2.89 6.02
N ASP A 246 3.55 -2.41 6.95
CA ASP A 246 3.21 -1.79 8.23
C ASP A 246 2.45 -0.46 8.12
N SER A 247 1.66 -0.13 9.14
CA SER A 247 2.02 0.96 10.06
C SER A 247 1.05 1.04 11.24
N CYS A 248 1.66 1.01 12.41
CA CYS A 248 1.05 1.02 13.73
C CYS A 248 0.69 2.47 14.10
N ASN A 249 -0.52 2.69 14.60
CA ASN A 249 -0.77 3.79 15.52
C ASN A 249 -1.68 3.29 16.66
N PRO A 250 -1.27 3.40 17.94
CA PRO A 250 -2.04 2.88 19.05
C PRO A 250 -3.05 3.94 19.48
N VAL A 251 -4.31 3.77 19.09
CA VAL A 251 -5.40 4.54 19.71
C VAL A 251 -6.02 3.66 20.79
N ASN A 252 -5.56 3.90 22.02
CA ASN A 252 -6.36 3.64 23.20
C ASN A 252 -7.73 4.27 23.02
N ASN A 253 -8.74 3.43 22.82
CA ASN A 253 -10.09 3.70 23.31
C ASN A 253 -10.70 2.36 23.69
N HIS A 254 -10.74 2.14 25.01
CA HIS A 254 -11.73 1.28 25.63
C HIS A 254 -13.12 1.78 25.19
N ASP A 255 -13.66 1.17 24.15
CA ASP A 255 -15.08 1.27 23.86
C ASP A 255 -15.63 -0.16 23.84
N GLU A 256 -15.92 -0.64 25.05
CA GLU A 256 -16.70 -1.86 25.28
C GLU A 256 -18.09 -1.67 24.65
N ARG A 257 -18.19 -1.89 23.33
CA ARG A 257 -19.47 -2.22 22.72
C ARG A 257 -19.87 -3.59 23.24
N LYS A 258 -20.56 -3.60 24.39
CA LYS A 258 -21.44 -4.67 24.85
C LYS A 258 -22.48 -4.93 23.75
N ARG A 259 -22.09 -5.66 22.70
CA ARG A 259 -23.02 -6.44 21.90
C ARG A 259 -23.46 -7.57 22.81
N THR A 260 -24.52 -7.35 23.57
CA THR A 260 -25.22 -8.42 24.26
C THR A 260 -25.84 -9.31 23.18
N LYS A 261 -25.05 -10.24 22.62
CA LYS A 261 -25.60 -11.38 21.88
C LYS A 261 -26.59 -12.01 22.83
N LYS A 262 -27.91 -11.91 22.55
CA LYS A 262 -28.92 -12.71 23.24
C LYS A 262 -28.46 -14.16 23.07
N SER A 263 -27.93 -14.75 24.13
CA SER A 263 -27.53 -16.15 24.11
C SER A 263 -28.78 -16.95 23.81
N THR A 264 -28.79 -17.67 22.69
CA THR A 264 -29.82 -18.66 22.44
C THR A 264 -29.86 -19.59 23.66
N LYS A 265 -31.02 -19.65 24.32
CA LYS A 265 -31.18 -20.53 25.47
C LYS A 265 -31.09 -21.96 24.95
N ARG A 266 -30.14 -22.72 25.49
CA ARG A 266 -29.98 -24.16 25.23
C ARG A 266 -30.19 -24.88 26.56
N ALA A 267 -30.79 -26.06 26.50
CA ALA A 267 -31.03 -26.89 27.65
C ALA A 267 -30.42 -28.28 27.42
N LEU A 268 -29.90 -28.88 28.49
CA LEU A 268 -29.55 -30.30 28.50
C LEU A 268 -30.80 -31.09 28.89
N VAL A 269 -31.17 -32.04 28.05
CA VAL A 269 -32.36 -32.87 28.25
C VAL A 269 -32.00 -34.33 27.96
N SER A 270 -32.72 -35.29 28.56
CA SER A 270 -32.52 -36.70 28.21
C SER A 270 -32.86 -36.95 26.75
N ILE A 271 -32.26 -37.98 26.15
CA ILE A 271 -32.53 -38.37 24.76
C ILE A 271 -34.04 -38.57 24.52
N LYS A 272 -34.73 -39.27 25.44
CA LYS A 272 -36.18 -39.49 25.35
C LYS A 272 -36.99 -38.18 25.40
N ALA A 273 -36.58 -37.23 26.23
CA ALA A 273 -37.25 -35.92 26.28
C ALA A 273 -36.99 -35.09 25.01
N ALA A 274 -35.79 -35.21 24.42
CA ALA A 274 -35.48 -34.58 23.14
C ALA A 274 -36.32 -35.16 21.99
N GLU A 275 -36.54 -36.48 21.97
CA GLU A 275 -37.44 -37.13 21.01
C GLU A 275 -38.88 -36.62 21.13
N LEU A 276 -39.41 -36.52 22.35
CA LEU A 276 -40.74 -35.94 22.62
C LEU A 276 -40.83 -34.47 22.19
N LEU A 277 -39.77 -33.70 22.42
CA LEU A 277 -39.69 -32.33 21.96
C LEU A 277 -39.63 -32.23 20.43
N ASN A 278 -39.04 -33.21 19.74
CA ASN A 278 -39.04 -33.26 18.28
C ASN A 278 -40.40 -33.66 17.72
N SER A 279 -41.15 -34.54 18.40
CA SER A 279 -42.51 -34.90 17.98
C SER A 279 -43.52 -33.76 18.18
N ALA A 280 -43.25 -32.82 19.09
CA ALA A 280 -44.07 -31.62 19.32
C ALA A 280 -44.06 -30.61 18.14
N GLY A 281 -43.33 -30.90 17.06
CA GLY A 281 -43.22 -30.08 15.86
C GLY A 281 -42.17 -28.98 15.97
N GLU A 282 -42.15 -28.07 15.00
CA GLU A 282 -41.13 -27.02 14.90
C GLU A 282 -41.38 -25.83 15.83
N GLY A 283 -40.31 -25.10 16.13
CA GLY A 283 -40.31 -23.87 16.92
C GLY A 283 -39.26 -23.87 18.03
N SER A 284 -39.15 -22.73 18.73
CA SER A 284 -38.25 -22.61 19.88
C SER A 284 -38.60 -23.63 20.97
N LEU A 285 -37.62 -23.98 21.81
CA LEU A 285 -37.82 -24.91 22.93
C LEU A 285 -39.06 -24.54 23.77
N ASP A 286 -39.25 -23.25 24.05
CA ASP A 286 -40.40 -22.74 24.81
C ASP A 286 -41.74 -22.90 24.06
N VAL A 287 -41.74 -22.90 22.73
CA VAL A 287 -42.94 -23.16 21.91
C VAL A 287 -43.27 -24.65 21.92
N ARG A 288 -42.27 -25.51 21.73
CA ARG A 288 -42.43 -26.98 21.74
C ARG A 288 -42.93 -27.48 23.10
N LEU A 289 -42.39 -26.94 24.19
CA LEU A 289 -42.87 -27.22 25.55
C LEU A 289 -44.32 -26.79 25.78
N ARG A 290 -44.73 -25.62 25.26
CA ARG A 290 -46.13 -25.15 25.36
C ARG A 290 -47.10 -26.02 24.58
N LYS A 291 -46.71 -26.50 23.39
CA LYS A 291 -47.54 -27.42 22.59
C LYS A 291 -47.80 -28.72 23.34
N LEU A 292 -46.75 -29.34 23.90
CA LEU A 292 -46.90 -30.56 24.70
C LEU A 292 -47.75 -30.35 25.96
N ALA A 293 -47.63 -29.19 26.61
CA ALA A 293 -48.47 -28.86 27.76
C ALA A 293 -49.95 -28.73 27.37
N ALA A 294 -50.25 -28.07 26.25
CA ALA A 294 -51.61 -27.93 25.75
C ALA A 294 -52.23 -29.27 25.35
N GLU A 295 -51.48 -30.13 24.63
CA GLU A 295 -51.91 -31.48 24.26
C GLU A 295 -52.21 -32.34 25.50
N LYS A 296 -51.36 -32.24 26.53
CA LYS A 296 -51.60 -32.92 27.81
C LYS A 296 -52.90 -32.43 28.46
N ASP A 297 -53.14 -31.12 28.48
CA ASP A 297 -54.34 -30.56 29.08
C ASP A 297 -55.60 -30.98 28.29
N GLU A 298 -55.54 -30.99 26.96
CA GLU A 298 -56.62 -31.48 26.08
C GLU A 298 -56.95 -32.96 26.33
N LEU A 299 -55.93 -33.82 26.42
CA LEU A 299 -56.13 -35.24 26.76
C LEU A 299 -56.69 -35.43 28.19
N LEU A 300 -56.32 -34.57 29.14
CA LEU A 300 -56.89 -34.59 30.48
C LEU A 300 -58.35 -34.14 30.46
N ASP A 301 -58.72 -33.22 29.59
CA ASP A 301 -60.10 -32.75 29.42
C ASP A 301 -60.96 -33.83 28.78
N GLU A 302 -60.46 -34.50 27.73
CA GLU A 302 -61.09 -35.68 27.13
C GLU A 302 -61.27 -36.80 28.17
N LEU A 303 -60.24 -37.08 28.98
CA LEU A 303 -60.35 -38.09 30.04
C LEU A 303 -61.42 -37.72 31.08
N ARG A 304 -61.53 -36.44 31.44
CA ARG A 304 -62.59 -35.96 32.35
C ARG A 304 -63.95 -36.06 31.68
N HIS A 305 -64.06 -35.71 30.41
CA HIS A 305 -65.29 -35.82 29.63
C HIS A 305 -65.76 -37.27 29.53
N VAL A 306 -64.89 -38.19 29.10
CA VAL A 306 -65.21 -39.64 29.01
C VAL A 306 -65.55 -40.22 30.38
N LYS A 307 -64.89 -39.78 31.46
CA LYS A 307 -65.28 -40.19 32.83
C LYS A 307 -66.68 -39.70 33.20
N LEU A 308 -66.99 -38.45 32.86
CA LEU A 308 -68.29 -37.84 33.13
C LEU A 308 -69.39 -38.48 32.28
N GLU A 309 -69.13 -38.77 31.00
CA GLU A 309 -70.01 -39.55 30.12
C GLU A 309 -70.21 -40.98 30.64
N LEU A 310 -69.18 -41.62 31.18
CA LEU A 310 -69.29 -42.96 31.76
C LEU A 310 -70.07 -42.96 33.09
N GLU A 311 -69.94 -41.90 33.89
CA GLU A 311 -70.78 -41.65 35.07
C GLU A 311 -72.22 -41.28 34.69
N GLU A 312 -72.40 -40.51 33.62
CA GLU A 312 -73.70 -40.15 33.05
C GLU A 312 -74.37 -41.34 32.39
N GLU A 313 -73.70 -42.26 31.72
CA GLU A 313 -74.30 -43.49 31.18
C GLU A 313 -74.65 -44.47 32.32
N ARG A 314 -73.84 -44.48 33.39
CA ARG A 314 -74.22 -45.12 34.66
C ARG A 314 -75.44 -44.45 35.32
N GLY A 315 -75.65 -43.15 35.09
CA GLY A 315 -76.76 -42.34 35.62
C GLY A 315 -78.00 -42.23 34.72
N ARG A 316 -77.86 -42.28 33.39
CA ARG A 316 -78.90 -42.19 32.35
C ARG A 316 -79.67 -43.50 32.22
N LEU A 317 -79.07 -44.63 32.60
CA LEU A 317 -79.82 -45.84 32.93
C LEU A 317 -80.82 -45.62 34.09
N ARG A 318 -80.76 -44.47 34.79
CA ARG A 318 -81.57 -44.13 35.96
C ARG A 318 -82.38 -42.84 35.86
N GLY A 319 -82.38 -42.09 34.75
CA GLY A 319 -83.06 -40.80 34.73
C GLY A 319 -83.21 -40.15 33.36
N PHE A 320 -84.25 -40.53 32.62
CA PHE A 320 -84.73 -39.79 31.45
C PHE A 320 -85.81 -38.77 31.88
N LYS A 321 -85.55 -37.46 31.72
CA LYS A 321 -86.51 -36.41 31.30
C LYS A 321 -85.94 -34.98 31.41
N SER A 322 -86.05 -34.24 30.30
CA SER A 322 -86.43 -32.81 30.12
C SER A 322 -85.63 -31.73 30.87
N MET A 323 -85.20 -30.62 30.28
CA MET A 323 -85.98 -29.66 29.49
C MET A 323 -85.03 -28.66 28.79
N ASN A 324 -85.50 -28.11 27.65
CA ASN A 324 -84.98 -26.92 26.98
C ASN A 324 -85.00 -25.66 27.85
N GLY A 325 -84.21 -24.65 27.48
CA GLY A 325 -84.37 -23.28 27.97
C GLY A 325 -83.40 -22.28 27.36
N THR A 326 -83.81 -21.64 26.27
CA THR A 326 -83.21 -20.49 25.57
C THR A 326 -83.18 -19.21 26.41
N ASP A 327 -82.06 -18.47 26.41
CA ASP A 327 -82.05 -17.00 26.50
C ASP A 327 -80.68 -16.44 26.04
N GLY A 328 -80.63 -15.60 25.01
CA GLY A 328 -79.38 -15.16 24.38
C GLY A 328 -79.49 -13.85 23.58
N GLY A 329 -80.45 -13.00 23.93
CA GLY A 329 -80.75 -11.78 23.18
C GLY A 329 -79.95 -10.54 23.58
N LEU A 330 -79.42 -10.48 24.81
CA LEU A 330 -78.73 -9.30 25.35
C LEU A 330 -77.20 -9.35 25.23
N ASP A 331 -76.63 -10.55 25.07
CA ASP A 331 -75.17 -10.76 24.96
C ASP A 331 -74.65 -10.45 23.54
N PHE A 332 -75.53 -10.52 22.54
CA PHE A 332 -75.17 -10.29 21.14
C PHE A 332 -74.84 -8.82 20.86
N GLU A 333 -75.60 -7.86 21.40
CA GLU A 333 -75.35 -6.43 21.13
C GLU A 333 -74.09 -5.88 21.80
N ASP A 334 -73.75 -6.37 23.00
CA ASP A 334 -72.52 -6.00 23.70
C ASP A 334 -71.29 -6.68 23.06
N ALA A 335 -71.41 -7.96 22.69
CA ALA A 335 -70.40 -8.65 21.88
C ALA A 335 -70.20 -7.95 20.52
N GLN A 336 -71.27 -7.44 19.90
CA GLN A 336 -71.20 -6.69 18.64
C GLN A 336 -70.46 -5.34 18.82
N ARG A 337 -70.66 -4.62 19.92
CA ARG A 337 -69.92 -3.37 20.20
C ARG A 337 -68.45 -3.63 20.47
N GLU A 338 -68.14 -4.66 21.26
CA GLU A 338 -66.76 -5.03 21.56
C GLU A 338 -66.03 -5.51 20.30
N ALA A 339 -66.68 -6.31 19.46
CA ALA A 339 -66.16 -6.70 18.16
C ALA A 339 -65.86 -5.49 17.26
N ASN A 340 -66.75 -4.49 17.23
CA ASN A 340 -66.53 -3.26 16.45
C ASN A 340 -65.36 -2.42 17.00
N LYS A 341 -65.18 -2.37 18.33
CA LYS A 341 -64.04 -1.70 18.97
C LYS A 341 -62.72 -2.38 18.61
N LEU A 342 -62.66 -3.70 18.75
CA LEU A 342 -61.48 -4.50 18.37
C LEU A 342 -61.16 -4.34 16.89
N LEU A 343 -62.18 -4.35 16.02
CA LEU A 343 -62.02 -4.10 14.60
C LEU A 343 -61.39 -2.72 14.32
N GLY A 344 -61.81 -1.68 15.05
CA GLY A 344 -61.21 -0.35 14.98
C GLY A 344 -59.73 -0.33 15.39
N GLU A 345 -59.39 -1.01 16.50
CA GLU A 345 -58.00 -1.13 16.96
C GLU A 345 -57.11 -1.89 15.96
N TYR A 346 -57.61 -3.00 15.40
CA TYR A 346 -56.89 -3.76 14.37
C TYR A 346 -56.72 -2.98 13.09
N LYS A 347 -57.73 -2.20 12.66
CA LYS A 347 -57.63 -1.32 11.50
C LYS A 347 -56.56 -0.25 11.68
N PHE A 348 -56.47 0.35 12.86
CA PHE A 348 -55.43 1.34 13.16
C PHE A 348 -54.02 0.71 13.21
N LYS A 349 -53.88 -0.44 13.87
CA LYS A 349 -52.60 -1.19 13.91
C LYS A 349 -52.15 -1.60 12.51
N TRP A 350 -53.09 -2.04 11.68
CA TRP A 350 -52.84 -2.41 10.29
C TRP A 350 -52.36 -1.19 9.47
N GLN A 351 -53.06 -0.05 9.53
CA GLN A 351 -52.63 1.17 8.83
C GLN A 351 -51.24 1.65 9.29
N LYS A 352 -50.93 1.56 10.58
CA LYS A 352 -49.61 1.91 11.10
C LYS A 352 -48.53 0.97 10.56
N ALA A 353 -48.79 -0.33 10.56
CA ALA A 353 -47.87 -1.32 9.98
C ALA A 353 -47.68 -1.10 8.46
N GLU A 354 -48.74 -0.73 7.74
CA GLU A 354 -48.68 -0.41 6.31
C GLU A 354 -47.80 0.83 6.03
N GLN A 355 -47.91 1.87 6.85
CA GLN A 355 -47.03 3.05 6.78
C GLN A 355 -45.57 2.71 7.09
N ASP A 356 -45.33 1.88 8.11
CA ASP A 356 -43.98 1.42 8.47
C ASP A 356 -43.37 0.59 7.33
N VAL A 357 -44.16 -0.28 6.67
CA VAL A 357 -43.74 -1.05 5.49
C VAL A 357 -43.33 -0.12 4.34
N SER A 358 -44.12 0.91 4.03
CA SER A 358 -43.75 1.89 2.99
C SER A 358 -42.44 2.61 3.31
N THR A 359 -42.23 2.97 4.59
CA THR A 359 -41.00 3.64 5.03
C THR A 359 -39.79 2.72 4.93
N LEU A 360 -39.94 1.45 5.32
CA LEU A 360 -38.90 0.44 5.20
C LEU A 360 -38.57 0.15 3.73
N GLN A 361 -39.56 0.07 2.83
CA GLN A 361 -39.34 -0.10 1.39
C GLN A 361 -38.54 1.06 0.80
N ALA A 362 -38.85 2.31 1.17
CA ALA A 362 -38.07 3.47 0.71
C ALA A 362 -36.61 3.43 1.22
N ASN A 363 -36.39 2.99 2.46
CA ASN A 363 -35.06 2.81 3.01
C ASN A 363 -34.28 1.69 2.29
N VAL A 364 -34.93 0.56 1.99
CA VAL A 364 -34.34 -0.55 1.22
C VAL A 364 -33.91 -0.06 -0.16
N ALA A 365 -34.78 0.64 -0.91
CA ALA A 365 -34.44 1.16 -2.24
C ALA A 365 -33.23 2.12 -2.22
N ARG A 366 -33.11 2.96 -1.18
CA ARG A 366 -31.96 3.85 -1.00
C ARG A 366 -30.68 3.06 -0.70
N LEU A 367 -30.76 2.06 0.18
CA LEU A 367 -29.62 1.21 0.52
C LEU A 367 -29.16 0.37 -0.67
N GLU A 368 -30.09 -0.19 -1.45
CA GLU A 368 -29.78 -0.91 -2.70
C GLU A 368 -29.03 -0.01 -3.68
N SER A 369 -29.50 1.23 -3.87
CA SER A 369 -28.82 2.23 -4.69
C SER A 369 -27.40 2.54 -4.19
N GLN A 370 -27.19 2.57 -2.88
CA GLN A 370 -25.88 2.78 -2.27
C GLN A 370 -24.95 1.58 -2.48
N VAL A 371 -25.47 0.36 -2.34
CA VAL A 371 -24.72 -0.88 -2.62
C VAL A 371 -24.26 -0.92 -4.07
N ILE A 372 -25.12 -0.56 -5.04
CA ILE A 372 -24.75 -0.50 -6.45
C ILE A 372 -23.58 0.48 -6.68
N ARG A 373 -23.64 1.68 -6.08
CA ARG A 373 -22.55 2.65 -6.20
C ARG A 373 -21.24 2.16 -5.59
N TYR A 374 -21.28 1.55 -4.41
CA TYR A 374 -20.08 1.02 -3.77
C TYR A 374 -19.49 -0.17 -4.52
N LYS A 375 -20.32 -1.05 -5.10
CA LYS A 375 -19.85 -2.13 -5.96
C LYS A 375 -19.12 -1.58 -7.18
N SER A 376 -19.73 -0.63 -7.90
CA SER A 376 -19.09 -0.01 -9.06
C SER A 376 -17.78 0.71 -8.69
N ALA A 377 -17.75 1.42 -7.56
CA ALA A 377 -16.53 2.06 -7.07
C ALA A 377 -15.43 1.04 -6.71
N ALA A 378 -15.78 -0.06 -6.07
CA ALA A 378 -14.86 -1.14 -5.75
C ALA A 378 -14.27 -1.78 -7.01
N GLU A 379 -15.11 -2.10 -8.01
CA GLU A 379 -14.67 -2.64 -9.30
C GLU A 379 -13.71 -1.68 -10.03
N THR A 380 -13.96 -0.36 -9.97
CA THR A 380 -13.03 0.62 -10.56
C THR A 380 -11.70 0.68 -9.80
N SER A 381 -11.74 0.55 -8.47
CA SER A 381 -10.53 0.55 -7.64
C SER A 381 -9.67 -0.69 -7.87
N GLU A 382 -10.30 -1.86 -8.04
CA GLU A 382 -9.61 -3.12 -8.33
C GLU A 382 -8.86 -3.06 -9.67
N LYS A 383 -9.51 -2.52 -10.71
CA LYS A 383 -8.86 -2.31 -12.02
C LYS A 383 -7.63 -1.41 -11.93
N VAL A 384 -7.72 -0.30 -11.18
CA VAL A 384 -6.59 0.61 -10.97
C VAL A 384 -5.46 -0.08 -10.20
N GLU A 385 -5.78 -0.90 -9.20
CA GLU A 385 -4.77 -1.65 -8.46
C GLU A 385 -4.00 -2.64 -9.36
N ASP A 386 -4.70 -3.33 -10.25
CA ASP A 386 -4.09 -4.26 -11.19
C ASP A 386 -3.20 -3.56 -12.22
N GLU A 387 -3.61 -2.38 -12.72
CA GLU A 387 -2.77 -1.53 -13.57
C GLU A 387 -1.48 -1.12 -12.84
N LEU A 388 -1.58 -0.66 -11.59
CA LEU A 388 -0.43 -0.29 -10.77
C LEU A 388 0.49 -1.49 -10.49
N LYS A 389 -0.05 -2.70 -10.29
CA LYS A 389 0.75 -3.93 -10.16
C LYS A 389 1.55 -4.22 -11.44
N ILE A 390 0.95 -4.01 -12.61
CA ILE A 390 1.63 -4.19 -13.90
C ILE A 390 2.75 -3.15 -14.06
N GLU A 391 2.46 -1.87 -13.78
CA GLU A 391 3.45 -0.79 -13.83
C GLU A 391 4.62 -1.03 -12.88
N LYS A 392 4.35 -1.44 -11.64
CA LYS A 392 5.38 -1.81 -10.67
C LYS A 392 6.30 -2.90 -11.23
N ARG A 393 5.75 -3.96 -11.82
CA ARG A 393 6.55 -5.04 -12.43
C ARG A 393 7.35 -4.56 -13.63
N LYS A 394 6.86 -3.57 -14.38
CA LYS A 394 7.57 -2.96 -15.52
C LYS A 394 8.75 -2.12 -15.02
N LEU A 395 8.50 -1.19 -14.09
CA LEU A 395 9.53 -0.34 -13.48
C LEU A 395 10.61 -1.17 -12.77
N GLN A 396 10.25 -2.28 -12.11
CA GLN A 396 11.22 -3.19 -11.53
C GLN A 396 12.13 -3.86 -12.56
N ARG A 397 11.62 -4.16 -13.76
CA ARG A 397 12.44 -4.70 -14.85
C ARG A 397 13.39 -3.63 -15.40
N GLU A 398 12.88 -2.44 -15.65
CA GLU A 398 13.67 -1.29 -16.11
C GLU A 398 14.77 -0.93 -15.11
N LEU A 399 14.48 -0.99 -13.80
CA LEU A 399 15.47 -0.77 -12.75
C LEU A 399 16.61 -1.79 -12.81
N ARG A 400 16.30 -3.09 -12.97
CA ARG A 400 17.33 -4.14 -13.08
C ARG A 400 18.18 -3.97 -14.33
N GLU A 401 17.55 -3.59 -15.45
CA GLU A 401 18.26 -3.34 -16.70
C GLU A 401 19.20 -2.13 -16.58
N ALA A 402 18.72 -1.04 -15.97
CA ALA A 402 19.55 0.13 -15.67
C ALA A 402 20.71 -0.20 -14.71
N GLN A 403 20.47 -1.02 -13.68
CA GLN A 403 21.52 -1.50 -12.77
C GLN A 403 22.58 -2.32 -13.51
N SER A 404 22.17 -3.29 -14.33
CA SER A 404 23.09 -4.06 -15.17
C SER A 404 23.93 -3.13 -16.07
N ARG A 405 23.31 -2.08 -16.63
CA ARG A 405 24.01 -1.10 -17.47
C ARG A 405 25.04 -0.28 -16.69
N VAL A 406 24.73 0.07 -15.44
CA VAL A 406 25.68 0.75 -14.55
C VAL A 406 26.88 -0.15 -14.26
N GLU A 407 26.66 -1.42 -13.92
CA GLU A 407 27.75 -2.39 -13.66
C GLU A 407 28.67 -2.56 -14.88
N GLU A 408 28.11 -2.64 -16.09
CA GLU A 408 28.89 -2.68 -17.34
C GLU A 408 29.75 -1.42 -17.54
N LEU A 409 29.19 -0.24 -17.24
CA LEU A 409 29.91 1.02 -17.37
C LEU A 409 30.98 1.18 -16.29
N GLU A 410 30.71 0.76 -15.05
CA GLU A 410 31.68 0.77 -13.95
C GLU A 410 32.88 -0.13 -14.25
N THR A 411 32.64 -1.34 -14.75
CA THR A 411 33.72 -2.25 -15.14
C THR A 411 34.54 -1.68 -16.29
N SER A 412 33.91 -1.14 -17.33
CA SER A 412 34.58 -0.45 -18.44
C SER A 412 35.42 0.73 -17.95
N ASN A 413 34.86 1.55 -17.06
CA ASN A 413 35.55 2.72 -16.51
C ASN A 413 36.74 2.31 -15.64
N MET A 414 36.61 1.25 -14.84
CA MET A 414 37.73 0.66 -14.09
C MET A 414 38.86 0.21 -15.03
N HIS A 415 38.55 -0.38 -16.19
CA HIS A 415 39.56 -0.74 -17.19
C HIS A 415 40.26 0.49 -17.78
N LEU A 416 39.52 1.56 -18.07
CA LEU A 416 40.07 2.82 -18.57
C LEU A 416 40.97 3.51 -17.54
N HIS A 417 40.55 3.57 -16.27
CA HIS A 417 41.36 4.10 -15.18
C HIS A 417 42.69 3.35 -15.04
N ARG A 418 42.67 2.01 -15.03
CA ARG A 418 43.91 1.20 -14.99
C ARG A 418 44.83 1.48 -16.17
N ARG A 419 44.28 1.70 -17.37
CA ARG A 419 45.07 2.04 -18.58
C ARG A 419 45.66 3.44 -18.47
N LEU A 420 44.90 4.40 -17.95
CA LEU A 420 45.35 5.76 -17.67
C LEU A 420 46.53 5.77 -16.67
N ASP A 421 46.44 4.98 -15.59
CA ASP A 421 47.50 4.91 -14.58
C ASP A 421 48.79 4.29 -15.13
N LYS A 422 48.68 3.30 -16.02
CA LYS A 422 49.82 2.76 -16.77
C LYS A 422 50.47 3.83 -17.67
N LEU A 423 49.67 4.66 -18.35
CA LEU A 423 50.20 5.75 -19.16
C LEU A 423 50.85 6.86 -18.32
N LYS A 424 50.25 7.20 -17.17
CA LYS A 424 50.82 8.17 -16.23
C LYS A 424 52.15 7.71 -15.67
N SER A 425 52.26 6.45 -15.27
CA SER A 425 53.52 5.87 -14.78
C SER A 425 54.58 5.83 -15.88
N ALA A 426 54.24 5.40 -17.10
CA ALA A 426 55.15 5.42 -18.25
C ALA A 426 55.63 6.85 -18.61
N LYS A 427 54.74 7.84 -18.53
CA LYS A 427 55.12 9.25 -18.70
C LYS A 427 56.08 9.70 -17.60
N SER A 428 55.80 9.34 -16.34
CA SER A 428 56.67 9.69 -15.21
C SER A 428 58.04 9.04 -15.29
N THR A 429 58.17 7.83 -15.83
CA THR A 429 59.48 7.19 -16.03
C THR A 429 60.26 7.88 -17.14
N LEU A 430 59.63 8.18 -18.28
CA LEU A 430 60.28 8.92 -19.36
C LEU A 430 60.77 10.31 -18.91
N LEU A 431 60.00 11.00 -18.07
CA LEU A 431 60.39 12.29 -17.51
C LEU A 431 61.54 12.21 -16.49
N LYS A 432 61.84 11.03 -15.93
CA LYS A 432 62.99 10.83 -15.05
C LYS A 432 64.27 10.47 -15.83
N GLU A 433 64.12 10.00 -17.07
CA GLU A 433 65.21 9.63 -17.97
C GLU A 433 65.71 10.80 -18.82
N LEU A 434 64.90 11.87 -18.93
CA LEU A 434 65.26 13.19 -19.45
C LEU A 434 65.87 14.06 -18.35
#